data_AF-A0A7C0XZ57-F1
#
_entry.id   AF-A0A7C0XZ57-F1
#
_cell.length_a   1.000
_cell.length_b   1.000
_cell.length_c   1.000
_cell.angle_alpha   90.00
_cell.angle_beta   90.00
_cell.angle_gamma   90.00
#
_symmetry.space_group_name_H-M   'P 1'
#
loop_
_entity.id
_entity.type
_entity.pdbx_description
1 polymer ?
#
loop_
_entity_poly.entity_id
_entity_poly.type
_entity_poly.pdbx_seq_one_letter_code
_entity_poly.pdbx_strand_id
1 'polypeptide(L)'
;MEARLRMHLAATLAGLAFSNGGIGLTHSLGHALGKVFGIHHGYAVGVFIPYIIKFYSEVSDKYLELAEELGLDMHDYSSALGHLIGTFTTFFKEVGAPLTLKELGISEEALKSKLDVLAEYAFEDPCTLFSPRPISTEEIKQL
;
A
#
# COMPACT_ATOMS: atom_id res chain seq x y z
N MET A 1 11.19 24.78 -8.12
CA MET A 1 9.96 25.17 -7.38
C MET A 1 8.73 24.48 -7.93
N GLU A 2 8.56 24.38 -9.25
CA GLU A 2 7.40 23.74 -9.88
C GLU A 2 7.09 22.32 -9.38
N ALA A 3 8.08 21.41 -9.34
CA ALA A 3 7.86 20.04 -8.88
C ALA A 3 7.31 19.97 -7.43
N ARG A 4 7.78 20.86 -6.53
CA ARG A 4 7.29 20.92 -5.14
C ARG A 4 5.85 21.40 -5.07
N LEU A 5 5.48 22.38 -5.90
CA LEU A 5 4.10 22.87 -5.99
C LEU A 5 3.18 21.75 -6.52
N ARG A 6 3.58 21.08 -7.61
CA ARG A 6 2.80 19.97 -8.18
C ARG A 6 2.60 18.83 -7.19
N MET A 7 3.64 18.45 -6.43
CA MET A 7 3.53 17.44 -5.38
C MET A 7 2.56 17.87 -4.26
N HIS A 8 2.62 19.14 -3.84
CA HIS A 8 1.72 19.66 -2.82
C HIS A 8 0.26 19.67 -3.27
N LEU A 9 0.00 20.07 -4.53
CA LEU A 9 -1.31 20.02 -5.14
C LEU A 9 -1.81 18.58 -5.28
N ALA A 10 -0.98 17.66 -5.77
CA ALA A 10 -1.32 16.24 -5.91
C ALA A 10 -1.71 15.62 -4.57
N ALA A 11 -0.94 15.86 -3.50
CA ALA A 11 -1.26 15.38 -2.16
C ALA A 11 -2.61 15.94 -1.65
N THR A 12 -2.91 17.21 -1.94
CA THR A 12 -4.19 17.83 -1.58
C THR A 12 -5.36 17.21 -2.33
N LEU A 13 -5.20 16.96 -3.64
CA LEU A 13 -6.21 16.30 -4.47
C LEU A 13 -6.46 14.85 -4.02
N ALA A 14 -5.41 14.12 -3.65
CA ALA A 14 -5.55 12.81 -3.04
C ALA A 14 -6.35 12.86 -1.73
N GLY A 15 -6.12 13.90 -0.90
CA GLY A 15 -6.91 14.22 0.28
C GLY A 15 -8.41 14.34 0.01
N LEU A 16 -8.78 15.09 -1.04
CA LEU A 16 -10.17 15.23 -1.45
C LEU A 16 -10.78 13.89 -1.91
N ALA A 17 -10.01 13.08 -2.64
CA ALA A 17 -10.45 11.78 -3.11
C ALA A 17 -10.72 10.81 -1.96
N PHE A 18 -9.74 10.57 -1.08
CA PHE A 18 -9.93 9.58 -0.01
C PHE A 18 -10.88 10.03 1.10
N SER A 19 -11.08 11.34 1.28
CA SER A 19 -12.09 11.86 2.23
C SER A 19 -13.51 11.45 1.85
N ASN A 20 -13.74 11.07 0.59
CA ASN A 20 -15.05 10.64 0.08
C ASN A 20 -15.06 9.16 -0.36
N GLY A 21 -13.92 8.62 -0.79
CA GLY A 21 -13.81 7.25 -1.31
C GLY A 21 -13.27 6.21 -0.32
N GLY A 22 -12.76 6.63 0.84
CA GLY A 22 -11.98 5.76 1.72
C GLY A 22 -10.60 5.44 1.13
N ILE A 23 -9.87 4.50 1.77
CA ILE A 23 -8.51 4.14 1.34
C ILE A 23 -8.32 2.63 1.20
N GLY A 24 -8.62 1.85 2.23
CA GLY A 24 -8.51 0.39 2.18
C GLY A 24 -7.34 -0.19 3.00
N LEU A 25 -7.05 -1.46 2.73
CA LEU A 25 -6.18 -2.31 3.55
C LEU A 25 -4.73 -1.82 3.67
N THR A 26 -4.19 -1.13 2.65
CA THR A 26 -2.83 -0.56 2.72
C THR A 26 -2.68 0.39 3.91
N HIS A 27 -3.70 1.20 4.20
CA HIS A 27 -3.67 2.11 5.35
C HIS A 27 -3.86 1.36 6.68
N SER A 28 -4.78 0.40 6.74
CA SER A 28 -4.96 -0.44 7.93
C SER A 28 -3.67 -1.13 8.36
N LEU A 29 -2.96 -1.74 7.40
CA LEU A 29 -1.66 -2.35 7.63
C LEU A 29 -0.60 -1.33 8.06
N GLY A 30 -0.58 -0.16 7.41
CA GLY A 30 0.34 0.93 7.77
C GLY A 30 0.08 1.50 9.17
N HIS A 31 -1.17 1.67 9.58
CA HIS A 31 -1.54 2.11 10.93
C HIS A 31 -1.12 1.07 11.98
N ALA A 32 -1.41 -0.21 11.73
CA ALA A 32 -1.02 -1.30 12.62
C ALA A 32 0.50 -1.37 12.76
N LEU A 33 1.23 -1.34 11.64
CA LEU A 33 2.69 -1.37 11.62
C LEU A 33 3.30 -0.16 12.35
N GLY A 34 2.78 1.04 12.07
CA GLY A 34 3.20 2.28 12.74
C GLY A 34 2.96 2.25 14.26
N LYS A 35 1.81 1.72 14.69
CA LYS A 35 1.46 1.56 16.11
C LYS A 35 2.34 0.54 16.83
N VAL A 36 2.62 -0.59 16.19
CA VAL A 36 3.36 -1.71 16.82
C VAL A 36 4.87 -1.44 16.85
N PHE A 37 5.43 -0.87 15.79
CA PHE A 37 6.88 -0.73 15.62
C PHE A 37 7.39 0.71 15.58
N GLY A 38 6.51 1.72 15.71
CA GLY A 38 6.92 3.13 15.71
C GLY A 38 7.40 3.63 14.36
N ILE A 39 6.90 3.06 13.27
CA ILE A 39 7.31 3.43 11.91
C ILE A 39 6.58 4.69 11.44
N HIS A 40 7.31 5.61 10.80
CA HIS A 40 6.74 6.81 10.21
C HIS A 40 5.67 6.46 9.16
N HIS A 41 4.50 7.11 9.24
CA HIS A 41 3.30 6.73 8.51
C HIS A 41 3.51 6.53 7.00
N GLY A 42 4.19 7.46 6.33
CA GLY A 42 4.44 7.35 4.89
C GLY A 42 5.25 6.12 4.49
N TYR A 43 6.20 5.69 5.33
CA TYR A 43 6.96 4.46 5.08
C TYR A 43 6.16 3.21 5.46
N ALA A 44 5.39 3.29 6.56
CA ALA A 44 4.55 2.18 7.01
C ALA A 44 3.45 1.85 6.00
N VAL A 45 2.82 2.84 5.37
CA VAL A 45 1.83 2.63 4.30
C VAL A 45 2.53 2.24 3.00
N GLY A 46 3.62 2.93 2.66
CA GLY A 46 4.31 2.76 1.38
C GLY A 46 4.81 1.34 1.13
N VAL A 47 5.34 0.68 2.16
CA VAL A 47 5.89 -0.68 2.05
C VAL A 47 4.85 -1.71 1.60
N PHE A 48 3.57 -1.51 1.91
CA PHE A 48 2.49 -2.42 1.56
C PHE A 48 1.87 -2.17 0.18
N ILE A 49 2.11 -1.00 -0.45
CA ILE A 49 1.48 -0.64 -1.74
C ILE A 49 1.68 -1.73 -2.82
N PRO A 50 2.90 -2.24 -3.08
CA PRO A 50 3.12 -3.27 -4.10
C PRO A 50 2.32 -4.56 -3.85
N TYR A 51 2.23 -4.96 -2.58
CA TYR A 51 1.58 -6.19 -2.16
C TYR A 51 0.05 -6.08 -2.23
N ILE A 52 -0.50 -4.93 -1.82
CA ILE A 52 -1.95 -4.69 -1.85
C ILE A 52 -2.46 -4.49 -3.28
N ILE A 53 -1.68 -3.85 -4.16
CA ILE A 53 -2.01 -3.78 -5.60
C ILE A 53 -2.23 -5.19 -6.15
N LYS A 54 -1.29 -6.11 -5.89
CA LYS A 54 -1.39 -7.51 -6.32
C LYS A 54 -2.56 -8.25 -5.68
N PHE A 55 -2.79 -8.05 -4.39
CA PHE A 55 -3.88 -8.72 -3.68
C PHE A 55 -5.27 -8.27 -4.16
N TYR A 56 -5.43 -6.98 -4.45
CA TYR A 56 -6.69 -6.42 -4.93
C TYR A 56 -6.92 -6.63 -6.43
N SER A 57 -5.87 -6.78 -7.24
CA SER A 57 -6.02 -7.07 -8.67
C SER A 57 -6.73 -8.41 -8.94
N GLU A 58 -6.70 -9.35 -7.99
CA GLU A 58 -7.44 -10.62 -8.11
C GLU A 58 -8.97 -10.43 -8.17
N VAL A 59 -9.48 -9.28 -7.72
CA VAL A 59 -10.92 -9.00 -7.61
C VAL A 59 -11.32 -7.63 -8.18
N SER A 60 -10.39 -6.87 -8.76
CA SER A 60 -10.63 -5.52 -9.25
C SER A 60 -9.70 -5.12 -10.39
N ASP A 61 -10.30 -4.59 -11.46
CA ASP A 61 -9.56 -4.07 -12.61
C ASP A 61 -9.15 -2.60 -12.47
N LYS A 62 -9.48 -1.93 -11.36
CA LYS A 62 -9.17 -0.50 -11.14
C LYS A 62 -7.68 -0.18 -11.20
N TYR A 63 -6.82 -1.14 -10.86
CA TYR A 63 -5.37 -0.96 -10.99
C TYR A 63 -4.89 -1.04 -12.45
N LEU A 64 -5.63 -1.70 -13.34
CA LEU A 64 -5.36 -1.61 -14.78
C LEU A 64 -5.74 -0.24 -15.33
N GLU A 65 -6.89 0.31 -14.91
CA GLU A 65 -7.28 1.68 -15.28
C GLU A 65 -6.20 2.68 -14.84
N LEU A 66 -5.62 2.50 -13.65
CA LEU A 66 -4.48 3.30 -13.18
C LEU A 66 -3.23 3.09 -14.06
N ALA A 67 -2.95 1.86 -14.47
CA ALA A 67 -1.81 1.57 -15.34
C ALA A 67 -1.96 2.25 -16.71
N GLU A 68 -3.17 2.26 -17.28
CA GLU A 68 -3.50 2.96 -18.53
C GLU A 68 -3.36 4.49 -18.37
N GLU A 69 -3.86 5.07 -17.29
CA GLU A 69 -3.75 6.52 -17.01
C GLU A 69 -2.28 6.96 -16.80
N LEU A 70 -1.45 6.07 -16.26
CA LEU A 70 0.00 6.29 -16.15
C LEU A 70 0.75 6.06 -17.47
N GLY A 71 0.06 5.68 -18.55
CA GLY A 71 0.65 5.44 -19.87
C GLY A 71 1.54 4.21 -19.94
N LEU A 72 1.29 3.20 -19.11
CA LEU A 72 2.04 1.96 -19.11
C LEU A 72 1.62 1.05 -20.27
N ASP A 73 2.49 0.13 -20.67
CA ASP A 73 2.17 -0.87 -21.68
C ASP A 73 1.13 -1.88 -21.15
N MET A 74 0.01 -2.00 -21.88
CA MET A 74 -1.19 -2.77 -21.52
C MET A 74 -1.40 -4.03 -22.39
N HIS A 75 -0.41 -4.47 -23.18
CA HIS A 75 -0.59 -5.57 -24.12
C HIS A 75 -1.05 -6.90 -23.49
N ASP A 76 -0.70 -7.17 -22.23
CA ASP A 76 -1.27 -8.29 -21.47
C ASP A 76 -1.51 -7.89 -19.99
N TYR A 77 -2.55 -8.48 -19.35
CA TYR A 77 -2.96 -8.13 -18.00
C TYR A 77 -1.82 -8.29 -16.97
N SER A 78 -1.10 -9.42 -17.04
CA SER A 78 -0.08 -9.75 -16.04
C SER A 78 1.14 -8.84 -16.17
N SER A 79 1.48 -8.43 -17.39
CA SER A 79 2.55 -7.48 -17.70
C SER A 79 2.15 -6.08 -17.26
N ALA A 80 0.91 -5.63 -17.51
CA ALA A 80 0.41 -4.33 -17.06
C ALA A 80 0.49 -4.18 -15.54
N LEU A 81 0.01 -5.18 -14.79
CA LEU A 81 0.12 -5.20 -13.32
C LEU A 81 1.58 -5.22 -12.86
N GLY A 82 2.42 -6.03 -13.53
CA GLY A 82 3.86 -6.08 -13.27
C GLY A 82 4.55 -4.74 -13.53
N HIS A 83 4.19 -4.04 -14.60
CA HIS A 83 4.69 -2.70 -14.95
C HIS A 83 4.25 -1.67 -13.91
N LEU A 84 3.01 -1.73 -13.43
CA LEU A 84 2.52 -0.84 -12.38
C LEU A 84 3.28 -1.04 -11.07
N ILE A 85 3.39 -2.28 -10.60
CA ILE A 85 4.16 -2.63 -9.39
C ILE A 85 5.64 -2.24 -9.57
N GLY A 86 6.21 -2.49 -10.75
CA GLY A 86 7.57 -2.09 -11.13
C GLY A 86 7.77 -0.57 -11.08
N THR A 87 6.77 0.21 -11.49
CA THR A 87 6.78 1.68 -11.46
C THR A 87 6.84 2.18 -10.02
N PHE A 88 5.97 1.69 -9.13
CA PHE A 88 5.99 2.07 -7.72
C PHE A 88 7.29 1.66 -7.01
N THR A 89 7.75 0.43 -7.22
CA THR A 89 8.97 -0.07 -6.57
C THR A 89 10.23 0.65 -7.08
N THR A 90 10.29 1.01 -8.36
CA THR A 90 11.36 1.86 -8.91
C THR A 90 11.32 3.25 -8.29
N PHE A 91 10.16 3.90 -8.28
CA PHE A 91 10.01 5.22 -7.68
C PHE A 91 10.41 5.24 -6.20
N PHE A 92 9.98 4.24 -5.41
CA PHE A 92 10.37 4.13 -4.00
C PHE A 92 11.88 4.02 -3.82
N LYS A 93 12.58 3.24 -4.65
CA LYS A 93 14.05 3.19 -4.62
C LYS A 93 14.67 4.54 -4.95
N GLU A 94 14.18 5.24 -5.97
CA GLU A 94 14.70 6.54 -6.40
C GLU A 94 14.58 7.62 -5.31
N VAL A 95 13.52 7.58 -4.50
CA VAL A 95 13.31 8.51 -3.38
C VAL A 95 13.87 8.01 -2.04
N GLY A 96 14.53 6.84 -2.03
CA GLY A 96 15.12 6.25 -0.83
C GLY A 96 14.10 5.71 0.18
N ALA A 97 12.92 5.31 -0.28
CA ALA A 97 11.90 4.68 0.55
C ALA A 97 12.13 3.16 0.66
N PRO A 98 11.84 2.55 1.82
CA PRO A 98 12.01 1.13 2.06
C PRO A 98 10.98 0.30 1.29
N LEU A 99 11.40 -0.87 0.80
CA LEU A 99 10.55 -1.83 0.10
C LEU A 99 10.18 -3.06 0.92
N THR A 100 10.86 -3.27 2.05
CA THR A 100 10.64 -4.43 2.90
C THR A 100 10.56 -4.04 4.37
N LEU A 101 9.88 -4.86 5.18
CA LEU A 101 9.85 -4.67 6.64
C LEU A 101 11.26 -4.77 7.26
N LYS A 102 12.16 -5.54 6.64
CA LYS A 102 13.56 -5.61 7.05
C LYS A 102 14.30 -4.29 6.84
N GLU A 103 14.07 -3.60 5.72
CA GLU A 103 14.62 -2.26 5.47
C GLU A 103 14.06 -1.20 6.43
N LEU A 104 12.88 -1.45 7.00
CA LEU A 104 12.31 -0.66 8.11
C LEU A 104 12.91 -0.99 9.48
N GLY A 105 13.88 -1.90 9.56
CA GLY A 105 14.52 -2.30 10.81
C GLY A 105 13.73 -3.32 11.64
N ILE A 106 12.69 -3.93 11.07
CA ILE A 106 11.89 -4.95 11.76
C ILE A 106 12.50 -6.33 11.48
N SER A 107 12.98 -7.00 12.53
CA SER A 107 13.51 -8.36 12.42
C SER A 107 12.37 -9.38 12.25
N GLU A 108 12.67 -10.54 11.67
CA GLU A 108 11.69 -11.61 11.49
C GLU A 108 11.15 -12.10 12.84
N GLU A 109 11.98 -12.17 13.87
CA GLU A 109 11.59 -12.54 15.23
C GLU A 109 10.66 -11.50 15.85
N ALA A 110 10.99 -10.22 15.70
CA ALA A 110 10.16 -9.12 16.18
C ALA A 110 8.79 -9.14 15.49
N LEU A 111 8.76 -9.33 14.16
CA LEU A 111 7.54 -9.48 13.38
C LEU A 111 6.70 -10.66 13.87
N LYS A 112 7.29 -11.86 13.93
CA LYS A 112 6.60 -13.08 14.39
C LYS A 112 6.00 -12.91 15.79
N SER A 113 6.71 -12.26 16.71
CA SER A 113 6.22 -12.04 18.08
C SER A 113 5.05 -11.07 18.19
N LYS A 114 4.76 -10.29 17.13
CA LYS A 114 3.70 -9.28 17.07
C LYS A 114 2.73 -9.48 15.91
N LEU A 115 2.86 -10.56 15.16
CA LEU A 115 2.11 -10.77 13.93
C LEU A 115 0.59 -10.88 14.20
N ASP A 116 0.21 -11.58 15.27
CA ASP A 116 -1.20 -11.70 15.67
C ASP A 116 -1.83 -10.35 16.00
N VAL A 117 -1.18 -9.56 16.87
CA VAL A 117 -1.69 -8.23 17.26
C VAL A 117 -1.69 -7.24 16.09
N LEU A 118 -0.72 -7.33 15.18
CA LEU A 118 -0.70 -6.51 13.98
C LEU A 118 -1.89 -6.85 13.08
N ALA A 119 -2.17 -8.14 12.89
CA ALA A 119 -3.29 -8.59 12.07
C ALA A 119 -4.64 -8.19 12.66
N GLU A 120 -4.80 -8.31 13.99
CA GLU A 120 -5.99 -7.83 14.70
C GLU A 120 -6.19 -6.32 14.53
N TYR A 121 -5.13 -5.52 14.76
CA TYR A 121 -5.21 -4.07 14.58
C TYR A 121 -5.55 -3.67 13.14
N ALA A 122 -4.97 -4.33 12.15
CA ALA A 122 -5.30 -4.07 10.75
C ALA A 122 -6.74 -4.50 10.42
N PHE A 123 -7.21 -5.62 10.95
CA PHE A 123 -8.57 -6.10 10.73
C PHE A 123 -9.62 -5.16 11.35
N GLU A 124 -9.36 -4.66 12.56
CA GLU A 124 -10.26 -3.75 13.28
C GLU A 124 -10.21 -2.29 12.78
N ASP A 125 -9.19 -1.92 11.99
CA ASP A 125 -9.08 -0.57 11.45
C ASP A 125 -10.24 -0.26 10.48
N PRO A 126 -10.95 0.88 10.65
CA PRO A 126 -12.06 1.26 9.77
C PRO A 126 -11.72 1.31 8.28
N CYS A 127 -10.45 1.53 7.91
CA CYS A 127 -10.01 1.52 6.52
C CYS A 127 -10.24 0.16 5.85
N THR A 128 -10.22 -0.94 6.62
CA THR A 128 -10.45 -2.31 6.12
C THR A 128 -11.86 -2.49 5.57
N LEU A 129 -12.85 -1.72 6.07
CA LEU A 129 -14.23 -1.73 5.56
C LEU A 129 -14.35 -1.29 4.10
N PHE A 130 -13.35 -0.53 3.60
CA PHE A 130 -13.30 -0.07 2.20
C PHE A 130 -12.56 -1.03 1.28
N SER A 131 -12.12 -2.19 1.79
CA SER A 131 -11.53 -3.25 0.97
C SER A 131 -12.55 -3.77 -0.07
N PRO A 132 -12.16 -3.95 -1.35
CA PRO A 132 -13.04 -4.48 -2.39
C PRO A 132 -13.37 -5.97 -2.20
N ARG A 133 -12.70 -6.65 -1.28
CA ARG A 133 -12.98 -8.03 -0.87
C ARG A 133 -12.95 -8.15 0.65
N PRO A 134 -13.76 -9.06 1.24
CA PRO A 134 -13.58 -9.48 2.62
C PRO A 134 -12.16 -10.00 2.85
N ILE A 135 -11.65 -9.83 4.07
CA ILE A 135 -10.34 -10.32 4.45
C ILE A 135 -10.39 -10.81 5.90
N SER A 136 -9.74 -11.94 6.16
CA SER A 136 -9.56 -12.49 7.51
C SER A 136 -8.23 -12.06 8.14
N THR A 137 -8.11 -12.19 9.46
CA THR A 137 -6.83 -11.98 10.15
C THR A 137 -5.74 -12.93 9.64
N GLU A 138 -6.08 -14.17 9.26
CA GLU A 138 -5.12 -15.13 8.70
C GLU A 138 -4.61 -14.71 7.32
N GLU A 139 -5.48 -14.19 6.45
CA GLU A 139 -5.05 -13.60 5.17
C GLU A 139 -4.18 -12.36 5.39
N ILE A 140 -4.51 -11.51 6.37
CA ILE A 140 -3.66 -10.36 6.73
C ILE A 140 -2.25 -10.78 7.13
N LYS A 141 -2.10 -11.88 7.87
CA LYS A 141 -0.78 -12.40 8.26
C LYS A 141 0.04 -12.94 7.09
N GLN A 142 -0.62 -13.33 6.00
CA GLN A 142 0.04 -13.84 4.80
C GLN A 142 0.54 -12.73 3.87
N LEU A 143 -0.04 -11.53 3.97
CA LEU A 143 0.38 -10.33 3.24
C LEU A 143 1.71 -9.77 3.78
#